data_AF-A0A919Z2E7-F1
#
_entry.id   AF-A0A919Z2E7-F1
#
_cell.length_a   1.000
_cell.length_b   1.000
_cell.length_c   1.000
_cell.angle_alpha   90.00
_cell.angle_beta   90.00
_cell.angle_gamma   90.00
#
_symmetry.space_group_name_H-M   'P 1'
#
loop_
_entity.id
_entity.type
_entity.pdbx_description
1 polymer ?
#
loop_
_entity_poly.entity_id
_entity_poly.type
_entity_poly.pdbx_seq_one_letter_code
_entity_poly.pdbx_strand_id
1 'polypeptide(L)'
;MSENRNKATAVAEEGIGSGLHRRTEEALSNPFLRKAVAFTTDKLRSGRLQAMEDFGSWEEWRERGRAIREHTISHLDYYLNQFADNVVRAGGHVHFCQEAGEAVKTFLDIAKKHQTKLVVKGKSMVSEEIHLNQHLAEEGIDAIETDLGEYILQLAKETPSHLIIPAIHKNKEQIADLFTEDSGQPMAPETSTLAQYARQKLRQYFLEAGIGLTGCNFGVAESGSITLVSNEGNGRMVSTVPKVHVVIMGMERLVPTFEDLEVVLNLLARSATGQKLTVYTSILTGPKQPQDLDGPEELHVIVLDNGRSAQLGDPVFQEVLHCIRCAACLNVCPVYRHIGGHSYGSVYSGPIGAVLTPLLKQDMKEAGELAYASSLCGACYEACPVKIPLHDMLVQLRNRKVKLKMTPWAERMAFKTFQTAFGSVKVYRMATKAAYYLQKPFGSNGIIRNGPGPLAGWTQSRFFPMKPKLSFRDKWQTLQQEMKRAQADEKKAAPPAQSPAASKPSSDQTADTGRERS
;
A
#
# COMPACT_ATOMS: atom_id res chain seq x y z
N MET A 1 -13.93 -5.23 32.78
CA MET A 1 -13.67 -6.47 32.01
C MET A 1 -14.75 -6.80 30.96
N SER A 2 -16.05 -6.49 31.16
CA SER A 2 -17.08 -6.73 30.13
C SER A 2 -17.08 -5.70 28.99
N GLU A 3 -16.74 -4.43 29.25
CA GLU A 3 -16.71 -3.38 28.21
C GLU A 3 -15.60 -3.58 27.16
N ASN A 4 -14.42 -4.09 27.54
CA ASN A 4 -13.35 -4.41 26.58
C ASN A 4 -13.64 -5.66 25.76
N ARG A 5 -14.40 -6.63 26.29
CA ARG A 5 -14.90 -7.77 25.51
C ARG A 5 -15.90 -7.33 24.44
N ASN A 6 -16.75 -6.35 24.73
CA ASN A 6 -17.72 -5.80 23.77
C ASN A 6 -17.07 -4.95 22.67
N LYS A 7 -15.96 -4.26 22.94
CA LYS A 7 -15.23 -3.51 21.89
C LYS A 7 -14.46 -4.41 20.93
N ALA A 8 -13.83 -5.47 21.42
CA ALA A 8 -13.11 -6.43 20.57
C ALA A 8 -14.07 -7.23 19.67
N THR A 9 -15.26 -7.57 20.17
CA THR A 9 -16.32 -8.24 19.38
C THR A 9 -16.98 -7.28 18.38
N ALA A 10 -17.19 -6.01 18.71
CA ALA A 10 -17.71 -5.01 17.75
C ALA A 10 -16.73 -4.72 16.58
N VAL A 11 -15.42 -4.84 16.80
CA VAL A 11 -14.42 -4.74 15.71
C VAL A 11 -14.41 -6.00 14.83
N ALA A 12 -14.79 -7.16 15.38
CA ALA A 12 -14.95 -8.41 14.65
C ALA A 12 -16.27 -8.49 13.86
N GLU A 13 -17.31 -7.74 14.26
CA GLU A 13 -18.59 -7.65 13.54
C GLU A 13 -18.55 -6.73 12.32
N GLU A 14 -17.59 -5.80 12.25
CA GLU A 14 -17.42 -4.93 11.08
C GLU A 14 -16.46 -5.55 10.06
N GLY A 15 -17.03 -6.02 8.95
CA GLY A 15 -16.29 -6.53 7.81
C GLY A 15 -15.22 -5.56 7.26
N ILE A 16 -14.35 -6.12 6.42
CA ILE A 16 -13.32 -5.37 5.71
C ILE A 16 -14.00 -4.27 4.87
N GLY A 17 -13.68 -3.00 5.13
CA GLY A 17 -14.22 -1.84 4.40
C GLY A 17 -15.53 -1.24 4.92
N SER A 18 -16.47 -2.00 5.51
CA SER A 18 -17.77 -1.47 5.98
C SER A 18 -17.65 -0.48 7.16
N GLY A 19 -16.60 -0.59 7.96
CA GLY A 19 -16.27 0.36 9.05
C GLY A 19 -15.21 1.43 8.71
N LEU A 20 -14.83 1.59 7.45
CA LEU A 20 -13.70 2.47 7.06
C LEU A 20 -13.86 3.91 7.56
N HIS A 21 -15.05 4.50 7.43
CA HIS A 21 -15.31 5.87 7.87
C HIS A 21 -15.18 6.03 9.38
N ARG A 22 -15.84 5.17 10.16
CA ARG A 22 -15.77 5.17 11.63
C ARG A 22 -14.33 5.00 12.12
N ARG A 23 -13.62 3.98 11.63
CA ARG A 23 -12.22 3.74 12.00
C ARG A 23 -11.28 4.87 11.56
N THR A 24 -11.62 5.59 10.49
CA THR A 24 -10.88 6.78 10.06
C THR A 24 -11.10 7.94 11.02
N GLU A 25 -12.33 8.20 11.45
CA GLU A 25 -12.64 9.23 12.44
C GLU A 25 -11.95 8.96 13.78
N GLU A 26 -12.00 7.71 14.24
CA GLU A 26 -11.29 7.27 15.46
C GLU A 26 -9.78 7.50 15.34
N ALA A 27 -9.16 7.09 14.23
CA ALA A 27 -7.73 7.30 14.01
C ALA A 27 -7.36 8.79 13.94
N LEU A 28 -8.18 9.62 13.27
CA LEU A 28 -7.96 11.06 13.16
C LEU A 28 -8.09 11.77 14.51
N SER A 29 -8.94 11.25 15.40
CA SER A 29 -9.15 11.73 16.77
C SER A 29 -8.02 11.35 17.73
N ASN A 30 -7.12 10.45 17.36
CA ASN A 30 -6.00 9.98 18.19
C ASN A 30 -4.68 10.70 17.82
N PRO A 31 -4.25 11.73 18.57
CA PRO A 31 -3.05 12.51 18.23
C PRO A 31 -1.76 11.71 18.43
N PHE A 32 -1.76 10.75 19.36
CA PHE A 32 -0.60 9.91 19.64
C PHE A 32 -0.32 8.97 18.47
N LEU A 33 -1.34 8.23 18.01
CA LEU A 33 -1.26 7.38 16.81
C LEU A 33 -0.69 8.16 15.63
N ARG A 34 -1.27 9.32 15.34
CA ARG A 34 -0.87 10.18 14.21
C ARG A 34 0.60 10.60 14.29
N LYS A 35 1.07 10.98 15.48
CA LYS A 35 2.47 11.35 15.70
C LYS A 35 3.41 10.15 15.57
N ALA A 36 3.06 9.00 16.15
CA ALA A 36 3.88 7.79 16.12
C ALA A 36 4.06 7.24 14.70
N VAL A 37 2.96 7.14 13.94
CA VAL A 37 2.98 6.70 12.53
C VAL A 37 3.76 7.70 11.67
N ALA A 38 3.51 9.00 11.82
CA ALA A 38 4.22 10.05 11.09
C ALA A 38 5.74 10.00 11.32
N PHE A 39 6.16 9.96 12.59
CA PHE A 39 7.58 9.91 12.97
C PHE A 39 8.28 8.68 12.36
N THR A 40 7.66 7.50 12.49
CA THR A 40 8.27 6.26 12.02
C THR A 40 8.33 6.21 10.49
N THR A 41 7.25 6.60 9.80
CA THR A 41 7.21 6.63 8.34
C THR A 41 8.22 7.63 7.76
N ASP A 42 8.42 8.80 8.39
CA ASP A 42 9.46 9.76 8.00
C ASP A 42 10.86 9.17 8.15
N LYS A 43 11.14 8.53 9.28
CA LYS A 43 12.44 7.89 9.53
C LYS A 43 12.75 6.83 8.46
N LEU A 44 11.79 5.95 8.15
CA LEU A 44 11.96 4.92 7.13
C LEU A 44 12.11 5.51 5.73
N ARG A 45 11.33 6.54 5.39
CA ARG A 45 11.45 7.24 4.12
C ARG A 45 12.83 7.87 3.95
N SER A 46 13.32 8.59 4.96
CA SER A 46 14.64 9.24 4.91
C SER A 46 15.78 8.21 4.83
N GLY A 47 15.72 7.15 5.64
CA GLY A 47 16.71 6.06 5.58
C GLY A 47 16.76 5.37 4.21
N ARG A 48 15.59 5.15 3.59
CA ARG A 48 15.52 4.65 2.22
C ARG A 48 16.20 5.60 1.23
N LEU A 49 15.91 6.90 1.27
CA LEU A 49 16.48 7.86 0.31
C LEU A 49 18.02 7.87 0.39
N GLN A 50 18.58 7.86 1.60
CA GLN A 50 20.02 7.75 1.78
C GLN A 50 20.56 6.43 1.21
N ALA A 51 19.93 5.31 1.51
CA ALA A 51 20.36 4.00 1.02
C ALA A 51 20.30 3.87 -0.51
N MET A 52 19.36 4.56 -1.16
CA MET A 52 19.25 4.64 -2.62
C MET A 52 20.41 5.43 -3.23
N GLU A 53 20.76 6.55 -2.61
CA GLU A 53 21.89 7.39 -3.04
C GLU A 53 23.22 6.65 -2.87
N ASP A 54 23.44 6.03 -1.70
CA ASP A 54 24.67 5.27 -1.39
C ASP A 54 24.87 4.06 -2.30
N PHE A 55 23.79 3.42 -2.76
CA PHE A 55 23.86 2.22 -3.58
C PHE A 55 24.17 2.53 -5.05
N GLY A 56 23.77 3.71 -5.54
CA GLY A 56 23.92 4.08 -6.95
C GLY A 56 23.00 3.30 -7.90
N SER A 57 22.87 3.78 -9.13
CA SER A 57 22.09 3.13 -10.21
C SER A 57 20.69 2.64 -9.80
N TRP A 58 20.03 3.33 -8.86
CA TRP A 58 18.83 2.79 -8.21
C TRP A 58 17.71 2.47 -9.20
N GLU A 59 17.51 3.29 -10.23
CA GLU A 59 16.50 3.03 -11.25
C GLU A 59 16.78 1.80 -12.12
N GLU A 60 18.05 1.47 -12.36
CA GLU A 60 18.45 0.24 -13.08
C GLU A 60 18.15 -0.99 -12.22
N TRP A 61 18.47 -0.93 -10.92
CA TRP A 61 18.10 -1.97 -9.97
C TRP A 61 16.59 -2.16 -9.85
N ARG A 62 15.81 -1.07 -9.86
CA ARG A 62 14.35 -1.16 -9.88
C ARG A 62 13.83 -1.81 -11.14
N GLU A 63 14.44 -1.51 -12.29
CA GLU A 63 14.07 -2.14 -13.56
C GLU A 63 14.41 -3.63 -13.57
N ARG A 64 15.60 -4.01 -13.11
CA ARG A 64 15.97 -5.41 -12.94
C ARG A 64 15.03 -6.14 -11.99
N GLY A 65 14.71 -5.52 -10.85
CA GLY A 65 13.73 -6.06 -9.89
C GLY A 65 12.36 -6.24 -10.51
N ARG A 66 11.85 -5.24 -11.25
CA ARG A 66 10.59 -5.35 -11.99
C ARG A 66 10.63 -6.52 -12.98
N ALA A 67 11.66 -6.60 -13.82
CA ALA A 67 11.80 -7.63 -14.84
C ALA A 67 11.83 -9.04 -14.24
N ILE A 68 12.54 -9.24 -13.12
CA ILE A 68 12.53 -10.53 -12.40
C ILE A 68 11.12 -10.88 -11.94
N ARG A 69 10.42 -9.93 -11.30
CA ARG A 69 9.06 -10.18 -10.80
C ARG A 69 8.08 -10.46 -11.93
N GLU A 70 8.14 -9.68 -13.02
CA GLU A 70 7.30 -9.85 -14.21
C GLU A 70 7.53 -11.19 -14.88
N HIS A 71 8.79 -11.56 -15.11
CA HIS A 71 9.15 -12.85 -15.67
C HIS A 71 8.65 -14.01 -14.80
N THR A 72 8.85 -13.91 -13.48
CA THR A 72 8.44 -14.95 -12.54
C THR A 72 6.92 -15.13 -12.51
N ILE A 73 6.16 -14.03 -12.44
CA ILE A 73 4.70 -14.10 -12.38
C ILE A 73 4.09 -14.55 -13.72
N SER A 74 4.71 -14.19 -14.86
CA SER A 74 4.25 -14.62 -16.19
C SER A 74 4.49 -16.10 -16.46
N HIS A 75 5.42 -16.73 -15.75
CA HIS A 75 5.76 -18.17 -15.85
C HIS A 75 5.57 -18.88 -14.51
N LEU A 76 4.58 -18.43 -13.72
CA LEU A 76 4.43 -18.83 -12.33
C LEU A 76 4.14 -20.32 -12.17
N ASP A 77 3.39 -20.90 -13.09
CA ASP A 77 3.10 -22.33 -13.17
C ASP A 77 4.39 -23.17 -13.30
N TYR A 78 5.28 -22.78 -14.21
CA TYR A 78 6.58 -23.41 -14.38
C TYR A 78 7.43 -23.33 -13.11
N TYR A 79 7.53 -22.12 -12.52
CA TYR A 79 8.36 -21.92 -11.33
C TYR A 79 7.79 -22.56 -10.08
N LEU A 80 6.47 -22.66 -9.94
CA LEU A 80 5.83 -23.41 -8.86
C LEU A 80 6.13 -24.90 -8.94
N ASN A 81 6.06 -25.49 -10.14
CA ASN A 81 6.42 -26.89 -10.36
C ASN A 81 7.91 -27.11 -10.06
N GLN A 82 8.80 -26.28 -10.63
CA GLN A 82 10.23 -26.38 -10.38
C GLN A 82 10.56 -26.26 -8.88
N PHE A 83 9.98 -25.28 -8.19
CA PHE A 83 10.15 -25.11 -6.75
C PHE A 83 9.66 -26.35 -5.98
N ALA A 84 8.46 -26.86 -6.31
CA ALA A 84 7.88 -27.99 -5.61
C ALA A 84 8.71 -29.28 -5.78
N ASP A 85 9.12 -29.59 -7.01
CA ASP A 85 9.99 -30.72 -7.31
C ASP A 85 11.30 -30.64 -6.51
N ASN A 86 11.85 -29.44 -6.37
CA ASN A 86 13.10 -29.22 -5.66
C ASN A 86 12.95 -29.29 -4.15
N VAL A 87 11.83 -28.81 -3.58
CA VAL A 87 11.51 -29.03 -2.16
C VAL A 87 11.37 -30.51 -1.86
N VAL A 88 10.66 -31.26 -2.71
CA VAL A 88 10.48 -32.72 -2.54
C VAL A 88 11.81 -33.45 -2.66
N ARG A 89 12.63 -33.08 -3.65
CA ARG A 89 13.98 -33.64 -3.85
C ARG A 89 14.91 -33.37 -2.65
N ALA A 90 14.72 -32.26 -1.94
CA ALA A 90 15.44 -31.95 -0.71
C ALA A 90 14.86 -32.67 0.54
N GLY A 91 13.80 -33.47 0.39
CA GLY A 91 13.16 -34.22 1.47
C GLY A 91 12.00 -33.50 2.17
N GLY A 92 11.53 -32.38 1.62
CA GLY A 92 10.35 -31.67 2.12
C GLY A 92 9.03 -32.17 1.50
N HIS A 93 7.92 -31.65 2.02
CA HIS A 93 6.57 -31.90 1.52
C HIS A 93 5.92 -30.62 1.04
N VAL A 94 5.23 -30.65 -0.10
CA VAL A 94 4.54 -29.48 -0.67
C VAL A 94 3.04 -29.72 -0.71
N HIS A 95 2.27 -28.73 -0.27
CA HIS A 95 0.81 -28.76 -0.21
C HIS A 95 0.27 -27.53 -0.93
N PHE A 96 -0.36 -27.73 -2.09
CA PHE A 96 -1.05 -26.65 -2.80
C PHE A 96 -2.48 -26.52 -2.25
N CYS A 97 -2.82 -25.32 -1.79
CA CYS A 97 -4.14 -24.99 -1.25
C CYS A 97 -4.75 -23.87 -2.10
N GLN A 98 -5.94 -24.11 -2.63
CA GLN A 98 -6.66 -23.12 -3.41
C GLN A 98 -7.27 -22.06 -2.50
N GLU A 99 -7.83 -22.48 -1.36
CA GLU A 99 -8.60 -21.62 -0.46
C GLU A 99 -8.04 -21.62 0.97
N ALA A 100 -8.36 -20.57 1.73
CA ALA A 100 -7.94 -20.43 3.13
C ALA A 100 -8.27 -21.66 4.00
N GLY A 101 -9.47 -22.24 3.84
CA GLY A 101 -9.92 -23.40 4.61
C GLY A 101 -9.09 -24.66 4.36
N GLU A 102 -8.59 -24.85 3.13
CA GLU A 102 -7.72 -25.99 2.79
C GLU A 102 -6.35 -25.87 3.46
N ALA A 103 -5.78 -24.64 3.50
CA ALA A 103 -4.53 -24.38 4.19
C ALA A 103 -4.66 -24.57 5.71
N VAL A 104 -5.76 -24.09 6.32
CA VAL A 104 -6.05 -24.31 7.75
C VAL A 104 -6.17 -25.81 8.03
N LYS A 105 -6.97 -26.54 7.24
CA LYS A 105 -7.13 -27.98 7.41
C LYS A 105 -5.79 -28.72 7.30
N THR A 106 -5.00 -28.42 6.27
CA THR A 106 -3.69 -29.03 6.05
C THR A 106 -2.76 -28.80 7.24
N PHE A 107 -2.72 -27.57 7.76
CA PHE A 107 -1.92 -27.26 8.94
C PHE A 107 -2.39 -28.03 10.17
N LEU A 108 -3.71 -28.09 10.40
CA LEU A 108 -4.30 -28.84 11.53
C LEU A 108 -4.03 -30.35 11.43
N ASP A 109 -4.07 -30.93 10.23
CA ASP A 109 -3.75 -32.34 10.01
C ASP A 109 -2.29 -32.64 10.35
N ILE A 110 -1.35 -31.74 9.97
CA ILE A 110 0.06 -31.83 10.37
C ILE A 110 0.19 -31.72 11.90
N ALA A 111 -0.48 -30.75 12.51
CA ALA A 111 -0.43 -30.54 13.96
C ALA A 111 -0.98 -31.75 14.75
N LYS A 112 -2.07 -32.35 14.28
CA LYS A 112 -2.70 -33.55 14.87
C LYS A 112 -1.81 -34.78 14.71
N LYS A 113 -1.21 -34.98 13.52
CA LYS A 113 -0.25 -36.07 13.26
C LYS A 113 0.89 -36.06 14.29
N HIS A 114 1.39 -34.87 14.61
CA HIS A 114 2.50 -34.66 15.54
C HIS A 114 2.08 -34.47 17.00
N GLN A 115 0.77 -34.56 17.30
CA GLN A 115 0.21 -34.40 18.65
C GLN A 115 0.70 -33.14 19.38
N THR A 116 0.96 -32.06 18.63
CA THR A 116 1.49 -30.83 19.23
C THR A 116 0.39 -30.08 19.97
N LYS A 117 0.76 -29.47 21.10
CA LYS A 117 -0.10 -28.52 21.83
C LYS A 117 0.39 -27.08 21.71
N LEU A 118 1.58 -26.89 21.16
CA LEU A 118 2.24 -25.60 21.08
C LEU A 118 2.91 -25.44 19.71
N VAL A 119 2.55 -24.36 19.04
CA VAL A 119 3.14 -23.88 17.79
C VAL A 119 3.82 -22.56 18.10
N VAL A 120 5.11 -22.45 17.77
CA VAL A 120 5.77 -21.14 17.72
C VAL A 120 5.77 -20.64 16.30
N LYS A 121 5.46 -19.37 16.10
CA LYS A 121 5.42 -18.79 14.76
C LYS A 121 6.24 -17.52 14.65
N GLY A 122 6.94 -17.41 13.53
CA GLY A 122 7.49 -16.15 13.06
C GLY A 122 6.40 -15.35 12.36
N LYS A 123 6.71 -14.09 12.05
CA LYS A 123 5.81 -13.21 11.31
C LYS A 123 5.39 -13.82 9.97
N SER A 124 4.08 -13.97 9.75
CA SER A 124 3.53 -14.41 8.46
C SER A 124 2.19 -13.76 8.15
N MET A 125 2.20 -12.85 7.18
CA MET A 125 0.99 -12.19 6.68
C MET A 125 -0.07 -13.20 6.18
N VAL A 126 0.37 -14.32 5.61
CA VAL A 126 -0.53 -15.34 5.06
C VAL A 126 -1.23 -16.12 6.18
N SER A 127 -0.54 -16.37 7.29
CA SER A 127 -1.19 -16.98 8.47
C SER A 127 -2.23 -16.05 9.12
N GLU A 128 -1.98 -14.74 9.09
CA GLU A 128 -2.94 -13.72 9.55
C GLU A 128 -4.13 -13.59 8.58
N GLU A 129 -3.89 -13.67 7.27
CA GLU A 129 -4.91 -13.62 6.20
C GLU A 129 -5.98 -14.71 6.35
N ILE A 130 -5.60 -15.88 6.89
CA ILE A 130 -6.48 -17.03 7.11
C ILE A 130 -6.88 -17.22 8.58
N HIS A 131 -6.50 -16.29 9.46
CA HIS A 131 -6.78 -16.36 10.91
C HIS A 131 -6.32 -17.67 11.56
N LEU A 132 -5.13 -18.17 11.20
CA LEU A 132 -4.67 -19.49 11.63
C LEU A 132 -4.58 -19.64 13.16
N ASN A 133 -4.15 -18.59 13.87
CA ASN A 133 -4.02 -18.62 15.33
C ASN A 133 -5.37 -18.89 16.01
N GLN A 134 -6.46 -18.32 15.48
CA GLN A 134 -7.80 -18.54 16.03
C GLN A 134 -8.26 -19.99 15.82
N HIS A 135 -8.08 -20.54 14.61
CA HIS A 135 -8.45 -21.92 14.31
C HIS A 135 -7.62 -22.93 15.13
N LEU A 136 -6.35 -22.64 15.40
CA LEU A 136 -5.51 -23.46 16.28
C LEU A 136 -6.02 -23.44 17.73
N ALA A 137 -6.39 -22.27 18.24
CA ALA A 137 -6.93 -22.13 19.59
C ALA A 137 -8.27 -22.87 19.77
N GLU A 138 -9.13 -22.88 18.74
CA GLU A 138 -10.39 -23.64 18.73
C GLU A 138 -10.17 -25.16 18.85
N GLU A 139 -9.02 -25.65 18.37
CA GLU A 139 -8.60 -27.06 18.48
C GLU A 139 -7.71 -27.33 19.72
N GLY A 140 -7.56 -26.34 20.61
CA GLY A 140 -6.77 -26.47 21.85
C GLY A 140 -5.26 -26.47 21.63
N ILE A 141 -4.78 -25.88 20.53
CA ILE A 141 -3.36 -25.72 20.19
C ILE A 141 -2.98 -24.25 20.39
N ASP A 142 -2.03 -23.98 21.27
CA ASP A 142 -1.53 -22.63 21.50
C ASP A 142 -0.58 -22.23 20.36
N ALA A 143 -0.86 -21.10 19.70
CA ALA A 143 0.00 -20.52 18.68
C ALA A 143 0.65 -19.23 19.22
N ILE A 144 1.96 -19.23 19.44
CA ILE A 144 2.69 -18.10 20.05
C ILE A 144 3.49 -17.35 19.00
N GLU A 145 3.24 -16.05 18.87
CA GLU A 145 4.04 -15.14 18.04
C GLU A 145 5.43 -14.92 18.66
N THR A 146 6.46 -14.95 17.82
CA THR A 146 7.86 -14.86 18.28
C THR A 146 8.62 -13.68 17.71
N ASP A 147 8.02 -12.93 16.79
CA ASP A 147 8.44 -11.57 16.45
C ASP A 147 7.98 -10.66 17.59
N LEU A 148 8.86 -9.81 18.12
CA LEU A 148 8.52 -9.00 19.30
C LEU A 148 7.30 -8.11 19.06
N GLY A 149 7.21 -7.52 17.87
CA GLY A 149 6.10 -6.68 17.49
C GLY A 149 4.78 -7.45 17.42
N GLU A 150 4.79 -8.63 16.82
CA GLU A 150 3.61 -9.52 16.75
C GLU A 150 3.23 -10.07 18.14
N TYR A 151 4.20 -10.43 18.98
CA TYR A 151 3.96 -10.88 20.36
C TYR A 151 3.27 -9.80 21.21
N ILE A 152 3.73 -8.55 21.12
CA ILE A 152 3.08 -7.41 21.77
C ILE A 152 1.61 -7.28 21.34
N LEU A 153 1.34 -7.44 20.05
CA LEU A 153 -0.02 -7.34 19.52
C LEU A 153 -0.89 -8.54 19.92
N GLN A 154 -0.31 -9.73 19.99
CA GLN A 154 -0.98 -10.92 20.49
C GLN A 154 -1.46 -10.72 21.93
N LEU A 155 -0.59 -10.21 22.82
CA LEU A 155 -0.98 -9.86 24.19
C LEU A 155 -2.05 -8.77 24.21
N ALA A 156 -1.94 -7.77 23.34
CA ALA A 156 -2.93 -6.71 23.21
C ALA A 156 -4.26 -7.15 22.56
N LYS A 157 -4.31 -8.33 21.94
CA LYS A 157 -5.43 -8.83 21.11
C LYS A 157 -5.76 -7.87 19.97
N GLU A 158 -4.72 -7.35 19.33
CA GLU A 158 -4.80 -6.41 18.21
C GLU A 158 -4.22 -7.04 16.94
N THR A 159 -4.67 -6.60 15.76
CA THR A 159 -4.07 -7.01 14.48
C THR A 159 -2.84 -6.17 14.15
N PRO A 160 -1.97 -6.61 13.23
CA PRO A 160 -0.86 -5.81 12.74
C PRO A 160 -1.32 -4.50 12.09
N SER A 161 -0.66 -3.38 12.41
CA SER A 161 -0.93 -2.08 11.76
C SER A 161 0.01 -1.82 10.57
N HIS A 162 1.21 -2.42 10.57
CA HIS A 162 2.20 -2.22 9.50
C HIS A 162 2.88 -3.54 9.09
N LEU A 163 3.23 -3.65 7.80
CA LEU A 163 3.83 -4.86 7.24
C LEU A 163 5.18 -5.23 7.84
N ILE A 164 6.01 -4.27 8.25
CA ILE A 164 7.36 -4.54 8.80
C ILE A 164 7.56 -4.06 10.24
N ILE A 165 6.65 -3.25 10.79
CA ILE A 165 6.72 -2.73 12.17
C ILE A 165 5.32 -2.84 12.79
N PRO A 166 4.85 -4.06 13.08
CA PRO A 166 3.43 -4.33 13.29
C PRO A 166 2.81 -3.49 14.42
N ALA A 167 3.56 -3.24 15.50
CA ALA A 167 3.17 -2.42 16.66
C ALA A 167 3.55 -0.93 16.55
N ILE A 168 3.63 -0.35 15.35
CA ILE A 168 3.99 1.07 15.09
C ILE A 168 3.19 2.10 15.92
N HIS A 169 1.99 1.72 16.37
CA HIS A 169 1.06 2.56 17.13
C HIS A 169 1.17 2.40 18.65
N LYS A 170 2.10 1.60 19.17
CA LYS A 170 2.34 1.42 20.61
C LYS A 170 3.61 2.16 21.05
N ASN A 171 3.58 2.78 22.23
CA ASN A 171 4.81 3.26 22.90
C ASN A 171 5.31 2.24 23.93
N LYS A 172 6.51 2.51 24.46
CA LYS A 172 7.18 1.67 25.46
C LYS A 172 6.43 1.61 26.79
N GLU A 173 5.68 2.65 27.15
CA GLU A 173 4.85 2.68 28.36
C GLU A 173 3.70 1.67 28.25
N GLN A 174 2.95 1.69 27.14
CA GLN A 174 1.89 0.72 26.85
C GLN A 174 2.42 -0.71 26.76
N ILE A 175 3.63 -0.90 26.22
CA ILE A 175 4.27 -2.23 26.16
C ILE A 175 4.64 -2.70 27.56
N ALA A 176 5.12 -1.82 28.43
CA ALA A 176 5.44 -2.16 29.82
C ALA A 176 4.19 -2.55 30.61
N ASP A 177 3.06 -1.88 30.39
CA ASP A 177 1.78 -2.26 31.01
C ASP A 177 1.36 -3.67 30.58
N LEU A 178 1.45 -4.00 29.28
CA LEU A 178 1.13 -5.33 28.75
C LEU A 178 2.04 -6.42 29.34
N PHE A 179 3.34 -6.17 29.42
CA PHE A 179 4.29 -7.14 30.00
C PHE A 179 4.15 -7.25 31.52
N THR A 180 3.71 -6.19 32.20
CA THR A 180 3.37 -6.24 33.62
C THR A 180 2.18 -7.15 33.87
N GLU A 181 1.15 -7.05 33.03
CA GLU A 181 -0.03 -7.93 33.09
C GLU A 181 0.32 -9.39 32.77
N ASP A 182 1.09 -9.64 31.71
CA ASP A 182 1.51 -10.99 31.30
C ASP A 182 2.45 -11.68 32.31
N SER A 183 3.36 -10.91 32.92
CA SER A 183 4.33 -11.44 33.90
C SER A 183 3.78 -11.54 35.33
N GLY A 184 2.75 -10.76 35.66
CA GLY A 184 2.31 -10.55 37.04
C GLY A 184 3.30 -9.75 37.90
N GLN A 185 4.30 -9.08 37.31
CA GLN A 185 5.33 -8.30 38.00
C GLN A 185 5.50 -6.92 37.34
N PRO A 186 5.71 -5.83 38.10
CA PRO A 186 5.91 -4.51 37.52
C PRO A 186 7.11 -4.44 36.57
N MET A 187 6.88 -3.97 35.34
CA MET A 187 7.93 -3.77 34.32
C MET A 187 8.22 -2.29 34.11
N ALA A 188 9.50 -1.91 34.12
CA ALA A 188 9.91 -0.56 33.78
C ALA A 188 9.78 -0.32 32.25
N PRO A 189 9.36 0.88 31.80
CA PRO A 189 9.25 1.25 30.39
C PRO A 189 10.61 1.58 29.77
N GLU A 190 11.55 0.64 29.89
CA GLU A 190 12.90 0.68 29.34
C GLU A 190 13.04 -0.42 28.29
N THR A 191 13.47 -0.07 27.08
CA THR A 191 13.52 -0.99 25.93
C THR A 191 14.38 -2.23 26.19
N SER A 192 15.49 -2.08 26.92
CA SER A 192 16.37 -3.20 27.30
C SER A 192 15.67 -4.18 28.23
N THR A 193 14.94 -3.68 29.23
CA THR A 193 14.21 -4.46 30.22
C THR A 193 13.05 -5.23 29.54
N LEU A 194 12.27 -4.53 28.72
CA LEU A 194 11.16 -5.14 27.98
C LEU A 194 11.65 -6.22 26.99
N ALA A 195 12.72 -5.93 26.24
CA ALA A 195 13.31 -6.90 25.33
C ALA A 195 13.90 -8.11 26.06
N GLN A 196 14.50 -7.92 27.24
CA GLN A 196 15.03 -9.01 28.06
C GLN A 196 13.92 -9.93 28.56
N TYR A 197 12.81 -9.37 29.03
CA TYR A 197 11.62 -10.14 29.43
C TYR A 197 11.10 -11.00 28.27
N ALA A 198 10.79 -10.37 27.13
CA ALA A 198 10.31 -11.09 25.96
C ALA A 198 11.29 -12.19 25.51
N ARG A 199 12.60 -11.90 25.51
CA ARG A 199 13.65 -12.86 25.17
C ARG A 199 13.68 -14.06 26.12
N GLN A 200 13.45 -13.88 27.42
CA GLN A 200 13.41 -14.97 28.40
C GLN A 200 12.16 -15.82 28.19
N LYS A 201 11.00 -15.17 28.06
CA LYS A 201 9.70 -15.83 27.87
C LYS A 201 9.65 -16.65 26.58
N LEU A 202 9.98 -16.04 25.44
CA LEU A 202 9.94 -16.69 24.12
C LEU A 202 10.92 -17.87 24.02
N ARG A 203 12.03 -17.84 24.78
CA ARG A 203 13.01 -18.94 24.77
C ARG A 203 12.45 -20.26 25.28
N GLN A 204 11.54 -20.23 26.26
CA GLN A 204 10.87 -21.43 26.74
C GLN A 204 9.97 -22.00 25.65
N TYR A 205 9.16 -21.15 25.01
CA TYR A 205 8.29 -21.58 23.92
C TYR A 205 9.03 -22.21 22.74
N PHE A 206 10.18 -21.66 22.33
CA PHE A 206 10.98 -22.28 21.26
C PHE A 206 11.41 -23.72 21.57
N LEU A 207 11.74 -24.01 22.84
CA LEU A 207 12.23 -25.33 23.27
C LEU A 207 11.09 -26.34 23.47
N GLU A 208 9.89 -25.86 23.79
CA GLU A 208 8.72 -26.69 24.10
C GLU A 208 7.85 -26.97 22.86
N ALA A 209 7.90 -26.12 21.85
CA ALA A 209 7.02 -26.22 20.69
C ALA A 209 7.34 -27.44 19.81
N GLY A 210 6.29 -28.19 19.45
CA GLY A 210 6.43 -29.30 18.50
C GLY A 210 6.55 -28.85 17.05
N ILE A 211 6.00 -27.67 16.73
CA ILE A 211 5.97 -27.13 15.36
C ILE A 211 6.42 -25.67 15.36
N GLY A 212 7.27 -25.35 14.39
CA GLY A 212 7.65 -23.99 14.02
C GLY A 212 6.96 -23.57 12.74
N LEU A 213 6.26 -22.43 12.75
CA LEU A 213 5.61 -21.87 11.57
C LEU A 213 6.33 -20.60 11.10
N THR A 214 6.78 -20.56 9.85
CA THR A 214 7.29 -19.33 9.25
C THR A 214 6.46 -18.90 8.04
N GLY A 215 6.52 -17.61 7.72
CA GLY A 215 6.19 -17.16 6.37
C GLY A 215 7.30 -17.52 5.37
N CYS A 216 7.28 -16.87 4.22
CA CYS A 216 8.32 -16.94 3.22
C CYS A 216 8.45 -15.57 2.56
N ASN A 217 9.66 -14.99 2.55
CA ASN A 217 9.91 -13.80 1.74
C ASN A 217 9.96 -14.18 0.27
N PHE A 218 10.78 -15.19 -0.05
CA PHE A 218 10.90 -15.80 -1.38
C PHE A 218 11.29 -17.28 -1.30
N GLY A 219 10.63 -18.13 -2.06
CA GLY A 219 11.12 -19.44 -2.45
C GLY A 219 12.01 -19.32 -3.69
N VAL A 220 13.15 -19.99 -3.68
CA VAL A 220 14.08 -20.04 -4.82
C VAL A 220 13.76 -21.27 -5.65
N ALA A 221 13.23 -21.07 -6.86
CA ALA A 221 12.67 -22.15 -7.66
C ALA A 221 13.73 -23.19 -8.04
N GLU A 222 14.95 -22.78 -8.44
CA GLU A 222 16.02 -23.70 -8.86
C GLU A 222 16.53 -24.66 -7.77
N SER A 223 16.33 -24.33 -6.49
CA SER A 223 16.87 -25.09 -5.35
C SER A 223 15.83 -25.60 -4.38
N GLY A 224 14.58 -25.10 -4.45
CA GLY A 224 13.55 -25.41 -3.45
C GLY A 224 13.83 -24.73 -2.09
N SER A 225 14.68 -23.69 -2.06
CA SER A 225 15.06 -23.03 -0.82
C SER A 225 14.03 -21.99 -0.37
N ILE A 226 13.80 -21.88 0.94
CA ILE A 226 12.94 -20.86 1.56
C ILE A 226 13.81 -19.76 2.16
N THR A 227 13.54 -18.51 1.79
CA THR A 227 14.25 -17.35 2.32
C THR A 227 13.43 -16.62 3.38
N LEU A 228 14.05 -16.34 4.52
CA LEU A 228 13.53 -15.55 5.62
C LEU A 228 14.46 -14.35 5.88
N VAL A 229 13.89 -13.17 6.04
CA VAL A 229 14.62 -11.97 6.47
C VAL A 229 14.06 -11.48 7.81
N SER A 230 14.94 -11.19 8.78
CA SER A 230 14.54 -10.72 10.11
C SER A 230 15.63 -9.85 10.75
N ASN A 231 15.24 -9.06 11.75
CA ASN A 231 16.15 -8.28 12.58
C ASN A 231 16.31 -8.82 14.02
N GLU A 232 15.57 -9.87 14.41
CA GLU A 232 15.46 -10.31 15.81
C GLU A 232 15.92 -11.77 16.02
N GLY A 233 16.33 -12.48 14.96
CA GLY A 233 16.89 -13.83 15.01
C GLY A 233 15.88 -14.95 15.33
N ASN A 234 14.67 -14.59 15.78
CA ASN A 234 13.56 -15.49 16.07
C ASN A 234 13.23 -16.44 14.91
N GLY A 235 13.27 -15.95 13.66
CA GLY A 235 12.97 -16.75 12.48
C GLY A 235 13.81 -18.01 12.38
N ARG A 236 15.11 -17.93 12.72
CA ARG A 236 16.00 -19.10 12.75
C ARG A 236 15.55 -20.09 13.83
N MET A 237 15.28 -19.61 15.04
CA MET A 237 14.82 -20.46 16.15
C MET A 237 13.52 -21.19 15.80
N VAL A 238 12.56 -20.50 15.17
CA VAL A 238 11.30 -21.09 14.71
C VAL A 238 11.54 -22.17 13.64
N SER A 239 12.47 -21.93 12.71
CA SER A 239 12.73 -22.88 11.62
C SER A 239 13.60 -24.08 11.99
N THR A 240 14.41 -24.00 13.06
CA THR A 240 15.43 -25.03 13.35
C THR A 240 15.27 -25.75 14.69
N VAL A 241 14.58 -25.17 15.67
CA VAL A 241 14.45 -25.79 17.01
C VAL A 241 13.29 -26.77 17.09
N PRO A 242 12.06 -26.43 16.64
CA PRO A 242 10.97 -27.40 16.58
C PRO A 242 11.29 -28.55 15.63
N LYS A 243 10.75 -29.73 15.94
CA LYS A 243 10.96 -30.94 15.12
C LYS A 243 10.30 -30.84 13.74
N VAL A 244 9.24 -30.06 13.61
CA VAL A 244 8.52 -29.88 12.35
C VAL A 244 8.54 -28.42 12.00
N HIS A 245 9.01 -28.11 10.78
CA HIS A 245 8.95 -26.77 10.23
C HIS A 245 7.85 -26.72 9.18
N VAL A 246 6.88 -25.84 9.38
CA VAL A 246 5.83 -25.55 8.41
C VAL A 246 6.04 -24.14 7.86
N VAL A 247 6.09 -24.01 6.55
CA VAL A 247 6.13 -22.74 5.83
C VAL A 247 4.76 -22.51 5.21
N ILE A 248 4.22 -21.31 5.38
CA ILE A 248 3.04 -20.87 4.62
C ILE A 248 3.39 -19.67 3.75
N MET A 249 3.10 -19.77 2.45
CA MET A 249 3.45 -18.75 1.47
C MET A 249 2.33 -18.54 0.46
N GLY A 250 2.19 -17.32 -0.05
CA GLY A 250 1.38 -17.09 -1.23
C GLY A 250 2.08 -17.64 -2.46
N MET A 251 1.31 -18.15 -3.44
CA MET A 251 1.87 -18.73 -4.67
C MET A 251 2.79 -17.77 -5.43
N GLU A 252 2.64 -16.46 -5.27
CA GLU A 252 3.44 -15.44 -5.94
C GLU A 252 4.85 -15.26 -5.35
N ARG A 253 5.16 -15.90 -4.21
CA ARG A 253 6.37 -15.67 -3.41
C ARG A 253 7.60 -16.43 -3.92
N LEU A 254 7.87 -16.43 -5.22
CA LEU A 254 9.01 -17.13 -5.81
C LEU A 254 10.01 -16.19 -6.48
N VAL A 255 11.26 -16.61 -6.60
CA VAL A 255 12.25 -16.11 -7.57
C VAL A 255 12.88 -17.29 -8.31
N PRO A 256 13.33 -17.13 -9.56
CA PRO A 256 13.88 -18.24 -10.34
C PRO A 256 15.18 -18.79 -9.74
N THR A 257 16.14 -17.90 -9.47
CA THR A 257 17.52 -18.25 -9.08
C THR A 257 18.01 -17.49 -7.85
N PHE A 258 19.16 -17.90 -7.30
CA PHE A 258 19.86 -17.16 -6.25
C PHE A 258 20.37 -15.79 -6.71
N GLU A 259 20.75 -15.65 -7.98
CA GLU A 259 21.12 -14.35 -8.55
C GLU A 259 19.92 -13.39 -8.54
N ASP A 260 18.74 -13.89 -8.89
CA ASP A 260 17.51 -13.11 -8.81
C ASP A 260 17.11 -12.81 -7.36
N LEU A 261 17.38 -13.75 -6.43
CA LEU A 261 17.20 -13.53 -5.00
C LEU A 261 18.07 -12.38 -4.49
N GLU A 262 19.35 -12.32 -4.88
CA GLU A 262 20.28 -11.24 -4.50
C GLU A 262 19.70 -9.87 -4.84
N VAL A 263 19.15 -9.71 -6.05
CA VAL A 263 18.54 -8.47 -6.50
C VAL A 263 17.36 -8.08 -5.61
N VAL A 264 16.41 -8.99 -5.40
CA VAL A 264 15.20 -8.66 -4.64
C VAL A 264 15.50 -8.43 -3.16
N LEU A 265 16.50 -9.09 -2.58
CA LEU A 265 16.95 -8.85 -1.20
C LEU A 265 17.58 -7.45 -1.03
N ASN A 266 18.45 -7.05 -1.97
CA ASN A 266 19.06 -5.72 -1.96
C ASN A 266 17.99 -4.61 -2.08
N LEU A 267 16.99 -4.82 -2.93
CA LEU A 267 15.85 -3.91 -3.07
C LEU A 267 14.96 -3.89 -1.83
N LEU A 268 14.67 -5.05 -1.22
CA LEU A 268 13.78 -5.19 -0.07
C LEU A 268 14.31 -4.42 1.14
N ALA A 269 15.54 -4.70 1.58
CA ALA A 269 16.09 -4.12 2.80
C ALA A 269 16.24 -2.59 2.70
N ARG A 270 16.78 -2.09 1.57
CA ARG A 270 16.95 -0.64 1.34
C ARG A 270 15.62 0.08 1.25
N SER A 271 14.63 -0.53 0.60
CA SER A 271 13.30 0.08 0.47
C SER A 271 12.51 0.06 1.77
N ALA A 272 12.68 -0.97 2.59
CA ALA A 272 11.94 -1.18 3.83
C ALA A 272 12.46 -0.32 4.98
N THR A 273 13.77 -0.43 5.26
CA THR A 273 14.40 0.11 6.47
C THR A 273 15.63 0.98 6.18
N GLY A 274 16.04 1.12 4.92
CA GLY A 274 17.29 1.79 4.54
C GLY A 274 18.54 0.98 4.86
N GLN A 275 18.41 -0.29 5.26
CA GLN A 275 19.54 -1.17 5.54
C GLN A 275 20.12 -1.73 4.23
N LYS A 276 21.44 -1.94 4.18
CA LYS A 276 22.09 -2.63 3.05
C LYS A 276 21.58 -4.07 2.90
N LEU A 277 21.39 -4.75 4.02
CA LEU A 277 20.74 -6.05 4.16
C LEU A 277 20.15 -6.12 5.59
N THR A 278 19.16 -6.99 5.83
CA THR A 278 18.66 -7.22 7.19
C THR A 278 19.71 -7.89 8.07
N VAL A 279 19.57 -7.79 9.40
CA VAL A 279 20.54 -8.38 10.34
C VAL A 279 20.67 -9.89 10.13
N TYR A 280 19.56 -10.58 9.83
CA TYR A 280 19.54 -11.99 9.49
C TYR A 280 18.88 -12.19 8.13
N THR A 281 19.55 -12.96 7.27
CA THR A 281 18.99 -13.54 6.04
C THR A 281 19.25 -15.04 6.11
N SER A 282 18.19 -15.82 6.31
CA SER A 282 18.26 -17.28 6.44
C SER A 282 17.70 -17.93 5.19
N ILE A 283 18.47 -18.82 4.58
CA ILE A 283 18.09 -19.60 3.40
C ILE A 283 18.07 -21.06 3.84
N LEU A 284 16.90 -21.67 3.80
CA LEU A 284 16.63 -23.01 4.32
C LEU A 284 16.35 -23.95 3.16
N THR A 285 16.99 -25.12 3.11
CA THR A 285 16.79 -26.10 2.02
C THR A 285 16.59 -27.49 2.60
N GLY A 286 15.34 -27.94 2.61
CA GLY A 286 14.96 -29.24 3.16
C GLY A 286 14.99 -29.32 4.71
N PRO A 287 14.55 -30.46 5.28
CA PRO A 287 14.77 -30.79 6.69
C PRO A 287 16.23 -31.19 6.95
N LYS A 288 16.57 -31.40 8.22
CA LYS A 288 17.91 -31.86 8.63
C LYS A 288 18.23 -33.20 7.96
N GLN A 289 19.47 -33.34 7.50
CA GLN A 289 20.02 -34.57 6.97
C GLN A 289 20.65 -35.40 8.10
N PRO A 290 20.93 -36.70 7.89
CA PRO A 290 21.50 -37.56 8.94
C PRO A 290 22.83 -37.07 9.54
N GLN A 291 23.62 -36.32 8.76
CA GLN A 291 24.88 -35.72 9.20
C GLN A 291 24.72 -34.37 9.92
N ASP A 292 23.55 -33.75 9.86
CA ASP A 292 23.32 -32.44 10.45
C ASP A 292 23.10 -32.57 11.95
N LEU A 293 23.73 -31.68 12.72
CA LEU A 293 23.65 -31.68 14.18
C LEU A 293 22.29 -31.16 14.69
N ASP A 294 21.67 -30.26 13.94
CA ASP A 294 20.43 -29.59 14.30
C ASP A 294 19.52 -29.34 13.07
N GLY A 295 18.28 -28.98 13.33
CA GLY A 295 17.26 -28.69 12.32
C GLY A 295 15.98 -29.51 12.48
N PRO A 296 14.94 -29.19 11.68
CA PRO A 296 13.67 -29.89 11.73
C PRO A 296 13.79 -31.28 11.10
N GLU A 297 13.07 -32.26 11.65
CA GLU A 297 12.93 -33.62 11.12
C GLU A 297 12.00 -33.67 9.90
N GLU A 298 10.99 -32.81 9.85
CA GLU A 298 10.05 -32.69 8.72
C GLU A 298 9.94 -31.22 8.27
N LEU A 299 9.92 -31.00 6.94
CA LEU A 299 9.63 -29.70 6.33
C LEU A 299 8.34 -29.80 5.51
N HIS A 300 7.35 -28.94 5.80
CA HIS A 300 6.11 -28.82 5.04
C HIS A 300 5.98 -27.41 4.47
N VAL A 301 5.70 -27.28 3.18
CA VAL A 301 5.48 -26.01 2.49
C VAL A 301 4.05 -25.95 1.99
N ILE A 302 3.24 -25.09 2.60
CA ILE A 302 1.86 -24.81 2.19
C ILE A 302 1.89 -23.60 1.25
N VAL A 303 1.57 -23.85 -0.02
CA VAL A 303 1.46 -22.84 -1.07
C VAL A 303 -0.01 -22.46 -1.23
N LEU A 304 -0.34 -21.22 -0.92
CA LEU A 304 -1.71 -20.70 -0.91
C LEU A 304 -1.99 -19.78 -2.11
N ASP A 305 -3.08 -20.07 -2.83
CA ASP A 305 -3.65 -19.18 -3.84
C ASP A 305 -4.54 -18.10 -3.19
N ASN A 306 -5.70 -18.48 -2.65
CA ASN A 306 -6.65 -17.59 -1.98
C ASN A 306 -6.98 -16.31 -2.79
N GLY A 307 -7.29 -16.49 -4.09
CA GLY A 307 -7.70 -15.43 -5.01
C GLY A 307 -6.57 -14.73 -5.78
N ARG A 308 -5.33 -15.20 -5.67
CA ARG A 308 -4.15 -14.68 -6.39
C ARG A 308 -4.16 -15.09 -7.85
N SER A 309 -4.53 -16.33 -8.16
CA SER A 309 -4.61 -16.86 -9.53
C SER A 309 -5.62 -16.09 -10.39
N ALA A 310 -6.68 -15.54 -9.77
CA ALA A 310 -7.66 -14.70 -10.45
C ALA A 310 -7.09 -13.38 -11.00
N GLN A 311 -5.87 -13.01 -10.62
CA GLN A 311 -5.16 -11.83 -11.14
C GLN A 311 -4.20 -12.18 -12.29
N LEU A 312 -3.87 -13.45 -12.48
CA LEU A 312 -3.00 -13.89 -13.58
C LEU A 312 -3.71 -13.66 -14.92
N GLY A 313 -3.00 -13.09 -15.87
CA GLY A 313 -3.53 -12.67 -17.18
C GLY A 313 -4.38 -11.38 -17.15
N ASP A 314 -4.68 -10.81 -15.98
CA ASP A 314 -5.39 -9.53 -15.91
C ASP A 314 -4.43 -8.39 -16.31
N PRO A 315 -4.72 -7.63 -17.38
CA PRO A 315 -3.81 -6.61 -17.90
C PRO A 315 -3.65 -5.40 -16.97
N VAL A 316 -4.50 -5.28 -15.95
CA VAL A 316 -4.46 -4.21 -14.96
C VAL A 316 -3.89 -4.71 -13.64
N PHE A 317 -4.31 -5.91 -13.20
CA PHE A 317 -4.11 -6.34 -11.82
C PHE A 317 -3.02 -7.39 -11.63
N GLN A 318 -2.53 -8.07 -12.69
CA GLN A 318 -1.45 -9.07 -12.55
C GLN A 318 -0.22 -8.51 -11.84
N GLU A 319 0.17 -7.26 -12.16
CA GLU A 319 1.36 -6.64 -11.58
C GLU A 319 1.28 -6.45 -10.05
N VAL A 320 0.10 -6.57 -9.43
CA VAL A 320 -0.01 -6.53 -7.95
C VAL A 320 0.75 -7.68 -7.29
N LEU A 321 0.88 -8.82 -7.99
CA LEU A 321 1.59 -10.02 -7.53
C LEU A 321 3.13 -9.84 -7.57
N HIS A 322 3.63 -8.77 -8.18
CA HIS A 322 5.05 -8.43 -8.14
C HIS A 322 5.50 -8.00 -6.73
N CYS A 323 4.57 -7.66 -5.84
CA CYS A 323 4.87 -7.06 -4.54
C CYS A 323 5.85 -7.89 -3.70
N ILE A 324 6.98 -7.30 -3.32
CA ILE A 324 8.01 -7.90 -2.45
C ILE A 324 7.81 -7.60 -0.95
N ARG A 325 6.66 -7.02 -0.57
CA ARG A 325 6.28 -6.70 0.83
C ARG A 325 7.24 -5.80 1.61
N CYS A 326 7.97 -4.92 0.92
CA CYS A 326 8.90 -3.98 1.57
C CYS A 326 8.23 -2.81 2.34
N ALA A 327 6.91 -2.65 2.28
CA ALA A 327 6.16 -1.56 2.90
C ALA A 327 6.51 -0.12 2.45
N ALA A 328 7.40 0.07 1.47
CA ALA A 328 7.78 1.42 1.00
C ALA A 328 6.58 2.28 0.58
N CYS A 329 5.55 1.67 0.00
CA CYS A 329 4.32 2.35 -0.37
C CYS A 329 3.50 2.87 0.84
N LEU A 330 3.57 2.20 2.00
CA LEU A 330 2.92 2.66 3.25
C LEU A 330 3.66 3.90 3.77
N ASN A 331 5.00 3.85 3.77
CA ASN A 331 5.87 4.88 4.33
C ASN A 331 5.77 6.24 3.62
N VAL A 332 5.40 6.26 2.34
CA VAL A 332 5.22 7.50 1.56
C VAL A 332 3.76 7.95 1.44
N CYS A 333 2.81 7.15 1.93
CA CYS A 333 1.39 7.42 1.72
C CYS A 333 0.89 8.49 2.72
N PRO A 334 0.38 9.64 2.23
CA PRO A 334 -0.15 10.68 3.11
C PRO A 334 -1.41 10.23 3.86
N VAL A 335 -2.21 9.33 3.28
CA VAL A 335 -3.41 8.80 3.94
C VAL A 335 -3.03 7.86 5.08
N TYR A 336 -2.19 6.84 4.80
CA TYR A 336 -1.69 5.91 5.82
C TYR A 336 -1.02 6.64 6.98
N ARG A 337 -0.23 7.69 6.69
CA ARG A 337 0.41 8.54 7.69
C ARG A 337 -0.57 9.12 8.73
N HIS A 338 -1.82 9.40 8.33
CA HIS A 338 -2.82 10.01 9.19
C HIS A 338 -3.76 9.02 9.85
N ILE A 339 -4.04 7.88 9.23
CA ILE A 339 -5.06 6.93 9.72
C ILE A 339 -4.46 5.63 10.27
N GLY A 340 -3.18 5.35 10.01
CA GLY A 340 -2.54 4.09 10.39
C GLY A 340 -3.08 2.88 9.61
N GLY A 341 -2.71 1.67 10.03
CA GLY A 341 -3.11 0.44 9.35
C GLY A 341 -4.48 -0.08 9.71
N HIS A 342 -4.89 0.05 10.97
CA HIS A 342 -6.15 -0.52 11.46
C HIS A 342 -7.39 0.05 10.77
N SER A 343 -7.34 1.30 10.28
CA SER A 343 -8.47 1.88 9.56
C SER A 343 -8.85 1.09 8.31
N TYR A 344 -7.89 0.42 7.67
CA TYR A 344 -8.14 -0.42 6.47
C TYR A 344 -8.94 -1.69 6.80
N GLY A 345 -8.93 -2.16 8.06
CA GLY A 345 -9.69 -3.34 8.48
C GLY A 345 -9.21 -4.65 7.83
N SER A 346 -7.96 -4.71 7.37
CA SER A 346 -7.34 -5.88 6.73
C SER A 346 -5.90 -5.98 7.21
N VAL A 347 -5.37 -7.20 7.24
CA VAL A 347 -3.94 -7.45 7.51
C VAL A 347 -3.05 -6.72 6.49
N TYR A 348 -3.55 -6.52 5.26
CA TYR A 348 -2.90 -5.71 4.25
C TYR A 348 -3.41 -4.27 4.35
N SER A 349 -2.56 -3.36 4.81
CA SER A 349 -2.86 -1.94 4.96
C SER A 349 -2.17 -1.07 3.88
N GLY A 350 -2.52 0.23 3.86
CA GLY A 350 -1.93 1.21 2.96
C GLY A 350 -2.28 1.01 1.48
N PRO A 351 -1.53 1.64 0.55
CA PRO A 351 -1.83 1.58 -0.87
C PRO A 351 -1.87 0.15 -1.45
N ILE A 352 -0.94 -0.72 -1.04
CA ILE A 352 -0.94 -2.11 -1.50
C ILE A 352 -2.16 -2.87 -0.95
N GLY A 353 -2.53 -2.66 0.31
CA GLY A 353 -3.70 -3.27 0.92
C GLY A 353 -5.02 -2.83 0.29
N ALA A 354 -5.11 -1.54 -0.07
CA ALA A 354 -6.28 -0.97 -0.73
C ALA A 354 -6.52 -1.52 -2.15
N VAL A 355 -5.46 -2.01 -2.83
CA VAL A 355 -5.58 -2.73 -4.11
C VAL A 355 -5.77 -4.23 -3.88
N LEU A 356 -4.91 -4.85 -3.09
CA LEU A 356 -4.83 -6.30 -2.96
C LEU A 356 -6.05 -6.90 -2.25
N THR A 357 -6.54 -6.27 -1.18
CA THR A 357 -7.62 -6.83 -0.36
C THR A 357 -8.91 -7.10 -1.14
N PRO A 358 -9.48 -6.14 -1.92
CA PRO A 358 -10.67 -6.42 -2.71
C PRO A 358 -10.43 -7.48 -3.80
N LEU A 359 -9.20 -7.62 -4.30
CA LEU A 359 -8.84 -8.64 -5.29
C LEU A 359 -8.75 -10.04 -4.68
N LEU A 360 -8.14 -10.19 -3.50
CA LEU A 360 -8.07 -11.48 -2.81
C LEU A 360 -9.45 -11.93 -2.30
N LYS A 361 -10.21 -11.00 -1.70
CA LYS A 361 -11.55 -11.30 -1.16
C LYS A 361 -12.64 -11.35 -2.22
N GLN A 362 -12.33 -10.97 -3.47
CA GLN A 362 -13.28 -10.83 -4.57
C GLN A 362 -14.52 -10.00 -4.17
N ASP A 363 -14.29 -8.96 -3.35
CA ASP A 363 -15.34 -8.11 -2.80
C ASP A 363 -15.14 -6.65 -3.23
N MET A 364 -15.98 -6.22 -4.16
CA MET A 364 -16.01 -4.83 -4.64
C MET A 364 -17.00 -3.95 -3.88
N LYS A 365 -17.84 -4.54 -3.02
CA LYS A 365 -18.87 -3.82 -2.28
C LYS A 365 -18.27 -3.18 -1.03
N GLU A 366 -17.71 -3.99 -0.13
CA GLU A 366 -17.17 -3.50 1.14
C GLU A 366 -15.67 -3.25 1.04
N ALA A 367 -14.87 -4.28 0.73
CA ALA A 367 -13.43 -4.12 0.55
C ALA A 367 -13.06 -3.16 -0.59
N GLY A 368 -13.93 -3.02 -1.60
CA GLY A 368 -13.81 -2.03 -2.67
C GLY A 368 -13.87 -0.57 -2.20
N GLU A 369 -14.39 -0.27 -1.00
CA GLU A 369 -14.31 1.08 -0.41
C GLU A 369 -12.86 1.52 -0.12
N LEU A 370 -11.96 0.56 0.12
CA LEU A 370 -10.54 0.87 0.38
C LEU A 370 -9.89 1.60 -0.79
N ALA A 371 -10.41 1.43 -2.03
CA ALA A 371 -9.93 2.15 -3.19
C ALA A 371 -10.04 3.69 -3.04
N TYR A 372 -10.91 4.18 -2.15
CA TYR A 372 -11.11 5.60 -1.85
C TYR A 372 -10.19 6.13 -0.75
N ALA A 373 -9.48 5.26 -0.01
CA ALA A 373 -8.47 5.63 0.99
C ALA A 373 -7.13 6.07 0.35
N SER A 374 -7.20 6.91 -0.69
CA SER A 374 -6.04 7.39 -1.45
C SER A 374 -6.30 8.75 -2.10
N SER A 375 -5.30 9.62 -2.02
CA SER A 375 -5.24 10.89 -2.75
C SER A 375 -4.85 10.75 -4.22
N LEU A 376 -4.51 9.54 -4.68
CA LEU A 376 -4.03 9.24 -6.04
C LEU A 376 -2.76 10.03 -6.45
N CYS A 377 -1.92 10.42 -5.49
CA CYS A 377 -0.75 11.26 -5.75
C CYS A 377 0.44 10.57 -6.45
N GLY A 378 0.39 9.27 -6.72
CA GLY A 378 1.47 8.54 -7.41
C GLY A 378 2.72 8.22 -6.56
N ALA A 379 2.87 8.79 -5.36
CA ALA A 379 4.07 8.59 -4.51
C ALA A 379 4.39 7.10 -4.22
N CYS A 380 3.37 6.25 -4.12
CA CYS A 380 3.55 4.81 -3.93
C CYS A 380 4.26 4.11 -5.11
N TYR A 381 4.09 4.60 -6.34
CA TYR A 381 4.76 4.08 -7.53
C TYR A 381 6.22 4.54 -7.57
N GLU A 382 6.48 5.83 -7.33
CA GLU A 382 7.85 6.36 -7.17
C GLU A 382 8.62 5.64 -6.05
N ALA A 383 7.91 5.23 -5.00
CA ALA A 383 8.49 4.49 -3.89
C ALA A 383 8.70 3.00 -4.15
N CYS A 384 7.99 2.41 -5.11
CA CYS A 384 7.98 0.96 -5.29
C CYS A 384 9.29 0.47 -5.93
N PRO A 385 10.06 -0.42 -5.26
CA PRO A 385 11.30 -0.94 -5.86
C PRO A 385 11.07 -1.83 -7.08
N VAL A 386 9.84 -2.31 -7.28
CA VAL A 386 9.45 -3.18 -8.41
C VAL A 386 8.34 -2.53 -9.25
N LYS A 387 8.23 -1.19 -9.18
CA LYS A 387 7.42 -0.33 -10.08
C LYS A 387 5.93 -0.70 -10.23
N ILE A 388 5.26 -1.14 -9.17
CA ILE A 388 3.82 -1.44 -9.21
C ILE A 388 2.99 -0.14 -9.24
N PRO A 389 2.15 0.10 -10.25
CA PRO A 389 1.37 1.33 -10.40
C PRO A 389 0.07 1.30 -9.57
N LEU A 390 0.22 1.23 -8.25
CA LEU A 390 -0.93 1.10 -7.33
C LEU A 390 -1.96 2.23 -7.49
N HIS A 391 -1.52 3.46 -7.79
CA HIS A 391 -2.43 4.59 -7.99
C HIS A 391 -3.35 4.40 -9.21
N ASP A 392 -2.84 3.85 -10.32
CA ASP A 392 -3.65 3.53 -11.49
C ASP A 392 -4.59 2.35 -11.21
N MET A 393 -4.10 1.31 -10.53
CA MET A 393 -4.93 0.17 -10.10
C MET A 393 -6.11 0.62 -9.21
N LEU A 394 -5.89 1.58 -8.30
CA LEU A 394 -6.96 2.16 -7.48
C LEU A 394 -8.01 2.88 -8.34
N VAL A 395 -7.60 3.62 -9.38
CA VAL A 395 -8.54 4.23 -10.34
C VAL A 395 -9.34 3.15 -11.07
N GLN A 396 -8.71 2.05 -11.46
CA GLN A 396 -9.38 0.94 -12.13
C GLN A 396 -10.36 0.20 -11.21
N LEU A 397 -10.05 0.03 -9.93
CA LEU A 397 -10.99 -0.49 -8.93
C LEU A 397 -12.21 0.42 -8.78
N ARG A 398 -12.00 1.74 -8.68
CA ARG A 398 -13.11 2.72 -8.67
C ARG A 398 -13.93 2.64 -9.95
N ASN A 399 -13.30 2.49 -11.12
CA ASN A 399 -13.99 2.29 -12.40
C ASN A 399 -14.83 1.01 -12.42
N ARG A 400 -14.29 -0.11 -11.93
CA ARG A 400 -14.98 -1.40 -11.81
C ARG A 400 -16.21 -1.26 -10.91
N LYS A 401 -16.09 -0.57 -9.77
CA LYS A 401 -17.20 -0.28 -8.85
C LYS A 401 -18.33 0.52 -9.52
N VAL A 402 -17.98 1.54 -10.31
CA VAL A 402 -18.95 2.31 -11.10
C VAL A 402 -19.66 1.44 -12.14
N LYS A 403 -18.91 0.62 -12.89
CA LYS A 403 -19.47 -0.32 -13.90
C LYS A 403 -20.41 -1.34 -13.27
N LEU A 404 -20.09 -1.84 -12.08
CA LEU A 404 -20.93 -2.75 -11.29
C LEU A 404 -22.12 -2.06 -10.62
N LYS A 405 -22.31 -0.74 -10.80
CA LYS A 405 -23.37 0.07 -10.16
C LYS A 405 -23.36 -0.01 -8.63
N MET A 406 -22.19 -0.23 -8.05
CA MET A 406 -21.97 -0.29 -6.59
C MET A 406 -21.68 1.08 -5.95
N THR A 407 -21.83 2.16 -6.71
CA THR A 407 -21.80 3.55 -6.20
C THR A 407 -23.19 4.05 -5.76
N PRO A 408 -23.31 5.17 -5.06
CA PRO A 408 -24.60 5.80 -4.79
C PRO A 408 -25.36 6.19 -6.07
N TRP A 409 -26.68 5.98 -6.10
CA TRP A 409 -27.51 6.34 -7.27
C TRP A 409 -27.49 7.84 -7.57
N ALA A 410 -27.52 8.68 -6.52
CA ALA A 410 -27.47 10.13 -6.67
C ALA A 410 -26.18 10.60 -7.35
N GLU A 411 -25.04 10.01 -7.02
CA GLU A 411 -23.75 10.27 -7.66
C GLU A 411 -23.79 9.92 -9.14
N ARG A 412 -24.29 8.72 -9.49
CA ARG A 412 -24.42 8.30 -10.90
C ARG A 412 -25.30 9.24 -11.71
N MET A 413 -26.42 9.68 -11.15
CA MET A 413 -27.32 10.63 -11.81
C MET A 413 -26.68 12.01 -11.96
N ALA A 414 -25.93 12.46 -10.96
CA ALA A 414 -25.17 13.71 -11.03
C ALA A 414 -24.15 13.66 -12.18
N PHE A 415 -23.32 12.61 -12.27
CA PHE A 415 -22.35 12.46 -13.35
C PHE A 415 -22.98 12.24 -14.73
N LYS A 416 -24.09 11.51 -14.83
CA LYS A 416 -24.84 11.36 -16.10
C LYS A 416 -25.41 12.70 -16.57
N THR A 417 -25.93 13.50 -15.64
CA THR A 417 -26.42 14.85 -15.94
C THR A 417 -25.27 15.76 -16.37
N PHE A 418 -24.14 15.70 -15.67
CA PHE A 418 -22.92 16.43 -16.02
C PHE A 418 -22.44 16.06 -17.43
N GLN A 419 -22.32 14.77 -17.75
CA GLN A 419 -21.92 14.27 -19.07
C GLN A 419 -22.87 14.80 -20.16
N THR A 420 -24.18 14.76 -19.93
CA THR A 420 -25.18 15.24 -20.90
C THR A 420 -25.08 16.76 -21.08
N ALA A 421 -24.95 17.51 -19.99
CA ALA A 421 -24.88 18.97 -20.01
C ALA A 421 -23.60 19.48 -20.68
N PHE A 422 -22.45 18.85 -20.44
CA PHE A 422 -21.16 19.24 -21.01
C PHE A 422 -20.91 18.64 -22.40
N GLY A 423 -21.54 17.53 -22.76
CA GLY A 423 -21.44 16.92 -24.09
C GLY A 423 -22.22 17.63 -25.19
N SER A 424 -23.18 18.50 -24.83
CA SER A 424 -23.99 19.26 -25.80
C SER A 424 -23.80 20.76 -25.64
N VAL A 425 -23.28 21.41 -26.68
CA VAL A 425 -23.09 22.88 -26.71
C VAL A 425 -24.39 23.64 -26.46
N LYS A 426 -25.52 23.13 -26.99
CA LYS A 426 -26.84 23.77 -26.80
C LYS A 426 -27.28 23.72 -25.34
N VAL A 427 -27.19 22.55 -24.72
CA VAL A 427 -27.56 22.34 -23.31
C VAL A 427 -26.63 23.14 -22.40
N TYR A 428 -25.32 23.09 -22.64
CA TYR A 428 -24.34 23.87 -21.89
C TYR A 428 -24.63 25.37 -21.94
N ARG A 429 -24.96 25.93 -23.12
CA ARG A 429 -25.33 27.36 -23.25
C ARG A 429 -26.59 27.71 -22.48
N MET A 430 -27.60 26.85 -22.51
CA MET A 430 -28.85 27.07 -21.76
C MET A 430 -28.60 26.99 -20.25
N ALA A 431 -27.90 25.95 -19.79
CA ALA A 431 -27.55 25.73 -18.40
C ALA A 431 -26.72 26.89 -17.83
N THR A 432 -25.73 27.37 -18.59
CA THR A 432 -24.91 28.51 -18.18
C THR A 432 -25.70 29.82 -18.11
N LYS A 433 -26.64 30.08 -19.03
CA LYS A 433 -27.53 31.25 -18.92
C LYS A 433 -28.45 31.16 -17.70
N ALA A 434 -29.01 29.98 -17.42
CA ALA A 434 -29.85 29.74 -16.25
C ALA A 434 -29.07 29.81 -14.92
N ALA A 435 -27.79 29.42 -14.91
CA ALA A 435 -26.96 29.34 -13.70
C ALA A 435 -26.88 30.66 -12.92
N TYR A 436 -26.88 31.83 -13.59
CA TYR A 436 -26.92 33.12 -12.89
C TYR A 436 -28.19 33.27 -12.04
N TYR A 437 -29.35 32.92 -12.60
CA TYR A 437 -30.63 33.03 -11.91
C TYR A 437 -30.77 31.99 -10.79
N LEU A 438 -30.24 30.77 -11.01
CA LEU A 438 -30.23 29.71 -10.01
C LEU A 438 -29.31 30.00 -8.81
N GLN A 439 -28.23 30.76 -9.01
CA GLN A 439 -27.29 31.15 -7.95
C GLN A 439 -27.74 32.39 -7.17
N LYS A 440 -28.64 33.22 -7.73
CA LYS A 440 -29.12 34.46 -7.12
C LYS A 440 -29.65 34.33 -5.67
N PRO A 441 -30.41 33.30 -5.28
CA PRO A 441 -30.86 33.15 -3.89
C PRO A 441 -29.76 32.75 -2.91
N PHE A 442 -28.61 32.26 -3.40
CA PHE A 442 -27.50 31.75 -2.56
C PHE A 442 -26.29 32.69 -2.51
N GLY A 443 -26.29 33.77 -3.29
CA GLY A 443 -25.15 34.69 -3.39
C GLY A 443 -25.54 36.15 -3.15
N SER A 444 -24.65 36.90 -2.51
CA SER A 444 -24.76 38.33 -2.28
C SER A 444 -23.49 39.02 -2.75
N ASN A 445 -23.61 40.20 -3.37
CA ASN A 445 -22.50 40.96 -3.95
C ASN A 445 -21.59 40.15 -4.89
N GLY A 446 -22.18 39.24 -5.69
CA GLY A 446 -21.42 38.43 -6.65
C GLY A 446 -20.64 37.27 -6.02
N ILE A 447 -20.88 36.95 -4.74
CA ILE A 447 -20.18 35.91 -3.99
C ILE A 447 -21.19 34.99 -3.28
N ILE A 448 -20.97 33.68 -3.36
CA ILE A 448 -21.69 32.66 -2.59
C ILE A 448 -20.84 32.37 -1.35
N ARG A 449 -21.38 32.71 -0.18
CA ARG A 449 -20.70 32.53 1.12
C ARG A 449 -21.11 31.26 1.84
N ASN A 450 -22.33 30.79 1.63
CA ASN A 450 -22.86 29.56 2.23
C ASN A 450 -23.47 28.71 1.11
N GLY A 451 -22.72 27.72 0.63
CA GLY A 451 -23.21 26.81 -0.41
C GLY A 451 -24.16 25.75 0.18
N PRO A 452 -25.27 25.38 -0.49
CA PRO A 452 -26.13 24.31 0.00
C PRO A 452 -25.50 22.92 -0.18
N GLY A 453 -25.81 21.99 0.73
CA GLY A 453 -25.43 20.59 0.63
C GLY A 453 -23.90 20.37 0.55
N PRO A 454 -23.38 19.59 -0.43
CA PRO A 454 -21.94 19.28 -0.52
C PRO A 454 -21.05 20.50 -0.77
N LEU A 455 -21.61 21.63 -1.22
CA LEU A 455 -20.87 22.90 -1.37
C LEU A 455 -20.59 23.57 -0.01
N ALA A 456 -21.32 23.22 1.04
CA ALA A 456 -21.17 23.81 2.36
C ALA A 456 -19.75 23.61 2.91
N GLY A 457 -19.20 22.40 2.75
CA GLY A 457 -17.83 22.07 3.19
C GLY A 457 -16.76 22.90 2.48
N TRP A 458 -16.95 23.20 1.19
CA TRP A 458 -16.04 24.07 0.44
C TRP A 458 -16.13 25.52 0.90
N THR A 459 -17.36 26.00 1.18
CA THR A 459 -17.59 27.36 1.65
C THR A 459 -17.13 27.65 3.08
N GLN A 460 -16.71 26.62 3.84
CA GLN A 460 -16.05 26.81 5.14
C GLN A 460 -14.66 27.45 5.03
N SER A 461 -13.98 27.28 3.89
CA SER A 461 -12.61 27.81 3.69
C SER A 461 -12.46 28.72 2.47
N ARG A 462 -13.42 28.72 1.54
CA ARG A 462 -13.33 29.49 0.27
C ARG A 462 -14.67 30.10 -0.13
N PHE A 463 -14.66 31.33 -0.61
CA PHE A 463 -15.84 31.94 -1.22
C PHE A 463 -15.94 31.60 -2.71
N PHE A 464 -17.16 31.40 -3.22
CA PHE A 464 -17.37 31.07 -4.63
C PHE A 464 -17.89 32.28 -5.42
N PRO A 465 -17.25 32.67 -6.54
CA PRO A 465 -17.76 33.76 -7.36
C PRO A 465 -19.06 33.34 -8.05
N MET A 466 -20.08 34.20 -7.99
CA MET A 466 -21.29 34.02 -8.78
C MET A 466 -20.95 34.17 -10.26
N LYS A 467 -21.61 33.39 -11.11
CA LYS A 467 -21.52 33.57 -12.55
C LYS A 467 -22.05 34.98 -12.91
N PRO A 468 -21.35 35.78 -13.73
CA PRO A 468 -21.89 37.06 -14.18
C PRO A 468 -23.11 36.89 -15.10
N LYS A 469 -24.02 37.88 -15.09
CA LYS A 469 -25.23 37.91 -15.94
C LYS A 469 -24.90 37.77 -17.42
N LEU A 470 -23.81 38.40 -17.86
CA LEU A 470 -23.25 38.25 -19.21
C LEU A 470 -21.90 37.55 -19.09
N SER A 471 -21.76 36.40 -19.75
CA SER A 471 -20.46 35.73 -19.85
C SER A 471 -19.53 36.46 -20.81
N PHE A 472 -18.23 36.17 -20.74
CA PHE A 472 -17.26 36.66 -21.74
C PHE A 472 -17.71 36.32 -23.17
N ARG A 473 -18.24 35.10 -23.39
CA ARG A 473 -18.77 34.67 -24.69
C ARG A 473 -19.95 35.52 -25.16
N ASP A 474 -20.83 35.93 -24.25
CA ASP A 474 -21.97 36.81 -24.59
C ASP A 474 -21.49 38.22 -24.94
N LYS A 475 -20.46 38.72 -24.24
CA LYS A 475 -19.87 40.05 -24.50
C LYS A 475 -18.94 40.07 -25.71
N TRP A 476 -18.46 38.92 -26.18
CA TRP A 476 -17.38 38.84 -27.17
C TRP A 476 -17.69 39.59 -28.47
N GLN A 477 -18.92 39.49 -28.97
CA GLN A 477 -19.31 40.21 -30.20
C GLN A 477 -19.30 41.73 -30.00
N THR A 478 -19.79 42.21 -28.85
CA THR A 478 -19.77 43.64 -28.49
C THR A 478 -18.34 44.14 -28.30
N LEU A 479 -17.51 43.38 -27.58
CA LEU A 479 -16.10 43.69 -27.38
C LEU A 479 -15.34 43.75 -28.71
N GLN A 480 -15.62 42.83 -29.65
CA GLN A 480 -15.02 42.89 -30.99
C GLN A 480 -15.43 44.15 -31.77
N GLN A 481 -16.67 44.61 -31.62
CA GLN A 481 -17.13 45.85 -32.25
C GLN A 481 -16.50 47.08 -31.59
N GLU A 482 -16.37 47.10 -30.27
CA GLU A 482 -15.68 48.14 -29.51
C GLU A 482 -14.20 48.22 -29.89
N MET A 483 -13.51 47.09 -30.01
CA MET A 483 -12.12 47.02 -30.47
C MET A 483 -11.97 47.54 -31.90
N LYS A 484 -12.87 47.17 -32.82
CA LYS A 484 -12.86 47.68 -34.20
C LYS A 484 -13.13 49.19 -34.25
N ARG A 485 -14.01 49.71 -33.41
CA ARG A 485 -14.28 51.15 -33.29
C ARG A 485 -13.07 51.89 -32.72
N ALA A 486 -12.47 51.39 -31.64
CA ALA A 486 -11.25 51.94 -31.06
C ALA A 486 -10.11 52.00 -32.09
N GLN A 487 -9.89 50.93 -32.86
CA GLN A 487 -8.90 50.91 -33.94
C GLN A 487 -9.22 51.89 -35.09
N ALA A 488 -10.51 52.11 -35.38
CA ALA A 488 -10.94 53.08 -36.39
C ALA A 488 -10.78 54.53 -35.91
N ASP A 489 -11.04 54.78 -34.63
CA ASP A 489 -10.87 56.09 -34.01
C ASP A 489 -9.38 56.43 -33.83
N GLU A 490 -8.54 55.45 -33.51
CA GLU A 490 -7.08 55.58 -33.45
C GLU A 490 -6.48 55.84 -34.84
N LYS A 491 -6.99 55.20 -35.90
CA LYS A 491 -6.63 55.52 -37.29
C LYS A 491 -7.09 56.90 -37.75
N LYS A 492 -8.19 57.43 -37.19
CA LYS A 492 -8.68 58.79 -37.47
C LYS A 492 -7.91 59.86 -36.68
N ALA A 493 -7.38 59.51 -35.51
CA ALA A 493 -6.58 60.39 -34.68
C ALA A 493 -5.09 60.42 -35.09
N ALA A 494 -4.63 59.48 -35.91
CA ALA A 494 -3.30 59.51 -36.49
C ALA A 494 -3.17 60.67 -37.50
N PRO A 495 -2.16 61.57 -37.36
CA PRO A 495 -1.96 62.66 -38.32
C PRO A 495 -1.66 62.11 -39.72
N PRO A 496 -2.08 62.81 -40.79
CA PRO A 496 -1.86 62.33 -42.16
C PRO A 496 -0.37 62.14 -42.40
N ALA A 497 0.01 60.95 -42.87
CA ALA A 497 1.37 60.65 -43.27
C ALA A 497 1.82 61.72 -44.29
N GLN A 498 2.88 62.46 -43.94
CA GLN A 498 3.50 63.38 -44.88
C GLN A 498 3.95 62.60 -46.11
N SER A 499 3.44 63.01 -47.27
CA SER A 499 3.80 62.46 -48.58
C SER A 499 5.32 62.55 -48.78
N PRO A 500 5.99 61.52 -49.32
CA PRO A 500 7.44 61.56 -49.50
C PRO A 500 7.75 62.62 -50.56
N ALA A 501 8.44 63.69 -50.16
CA ALA A 501 9.02 64.64 -51.09
C ALA A 501 10.05 63.90 -51.97
N ALA A 502 9.83 63.94 -53.27
CA ALA A 502 10.74 63.40 -54.27
C ALA A 502 12.12 64.07 -54.16
N SER A 503 13.11 63.36 -53.65
CA SER A 503 14.51 63.75 -53.76
C SER A 503 15.06 63.28 -55.11
N LYS A 504 15.49 64.25 -55.93
CA LYS A 504 16.38 63.99 -57.08
C LYS A 504 17.76 63.51 -56.58
N PRO A 505 18.50 62.72 -57.37
CA PRO A 505 19.79 62.20 -56.96
C PRO A 505 20.88 63.27 -57.10
N SER A 506 21.71 63.44 -56.07
CA SER A 506 23.01 64.09 -56.21
C SER A 506 24.12 63.15 -55.75
N SER A 507 25.08 62.98 -56.65
CA SER A 507 26.38 62.34 -56.51
C SER A 507 27.28 63.00 -55.45
N ASP A 508 27.92 62.18 -54.62
CA ASP A 508 29.34 62.19 -54.20
C ASP A 508 29.48 61.43 -52.86
N GLN A 509 30.18 60.29 -52.84
CA GLN A 509 31.56 60.12 -52.32
C GLN A 509 31.71 60.68 -50.88
N THR A 510 32.01 59.90 -49.83
CA THR A 510 33.20 59.05 -49.65
C THR A 510 33.03 58.04 -48.50
N ALA A 511 33.91 57.04 -48.52
CA ALA A 511 34.10 55.93 -47.60
C ALA A 511 34.28 56.28 -46.11
N ASP A 512 33.81 55.39 -45.22
CA ASP A 512 34.69 54.80 -44.19
C ASP A 512 34.12 53.46 -43.69
N THR A 513 34.99 52.69 -43.08
CA THR A 513 35.06 51.23 -42.99
C THR A 513 34.85 50.73 -41.56
N GLY A 514 34.38 49.49 -41.43
CA GLY A 514 34.57 48.64 -40.25
C GLY A 514 33.40 48.64 -39.26
N ARG A 515 33.10 47.56 -38.54
CA ARG A 515 33.65 46.20 -38.47
C ARG A 515 32.66 45.41 -37.59
N GLU A 516 32.46 44.14 -37.95
CA GLU A 516 31.98 42.99 -37.18
C GLU A 516 31.79 43.15 -35.64
N ARG A 517 30.73 42.55 -35.08
CA ARG A 517 30.79 41.22 -34.42
C ARG A 517 29.46 40.86 -33.71
N SER A 518 29.07 39.62 -33.98
CA SER A 518 28.62 38.55 -33.05
C SER A 518 27.51 38.83 -32.05
#